data_AF-A0A9D7GF25-F1
#
_entry.id   AF-A0A9D7GF25-F1
#
_cell.length_a   1.000
_cell.length_b   1.000
_cell.length_c   1.000
_cell.angle_alpha   90.00
_cell.angle_beta   90.00
_cell.angle_gamma   90.00
#
_symmetry.space_group_name_H-M   'P 1'
#
loop_
_entity.id
_entity.type
_entity.pdbx_description
1 polymer ?
#
loop_
_entity_poly.entity_id
_entity_poly.type
_entity_poly.pdbx_seq_one_letter_code
_entity_poly.pdbx_strand_id
1 'polypeptide(L)'
;MSKIRYLHIIFSEPIQAYDIPKFRAAVIEKTKRESTLFHNHIDDNSFIYRYPLIQYKVTDKKASMVCLAEATEDIHYLLKQKKFDFQNKETLDYEIDDVRLKYEKNSDLG
;
A
#
# COMPACT_ATOMS: atom_id res chain seq x y z
N MET A 1 -11.69 24.09 1.60
CA MET A 1 -11.33 22.82 2.28
C MET A 1 -10.88 21.81 1.24
N SER A 2 -9.69 21.22 1.39
CA SER A 2 -9.23 20.17 0.48
C SER A 2 -9.95 18.85 0.80
N LYS A 3 -10.42 18.16 -0.24
CA LYS A 3 -10.92 16.79 -0.11
C LYS A 3 -9.72 15.86 0.02
N ILE A 4 -9.73 14.93 0.96
CA ILE A 4 -8.69 13.91 1.06
C ILE A 4 -9.01 12.82 0.04
N ARG A 5 -8.07 12.56 -0.86
CA ARG A 5 -8.14 11.39 -1.74
C ARG A 5 -7.87 10.13 -0.93
N TYR A 6 -8.71 9.13 -1.13
CA TYR A 6 -8.61 7.82 -0.51
C TYR A 6 -8.67 6.77 -1.61
N LEU A 7 -7.65 5.93 -1.70
CA LEU A 7 -7.61 4.81 -2.63
C LEU A 7 -7.45 3.51 -1.84
N HIS A 8 -8.34 2.56 -2.05
CA HIS A 8 -8.26 1.22 -1.46
C HIS A 8 -8.15 0.18 -2.58
N ILE A 9 -7.10 -0.61 -2.53
CA ILE A 9 -6.83 -1.70 -3.47
C ILE A 9 -6.91 -3.00 -2.67
N ILE A 10 -7.67 -3.96 -3.20
CA ILE A 10 -7.79 -5.31 -2.66
C ILE A 10 -7.22 -6.26 -3.73
N PHE A 11 -6.34 -7.15 -3.30
CA PHE A 11 -5.74 -8.16 -4.15
C PHE A 11 -6.49 -9.49 -4.01
N SER A 12 -6.48 -10.36 -5.02
CA SER A 12 -7.27 -11.59 -5.06
C SER A 12 -6.85 -12.62 -4.00
N GLU A 13 -5.59 -12.60 -3.59
CA GLU A 13 -4.96 -13.68 -2.84
C GLU A 13 -5.28 -13.59 -1.35
N PRO A 14 -5.60 -14.72 -0.72
CA PRO A 14 -5.80 -14.76 0.71
C PRO A 14 -4.47 -14.52 1.44
N ILE A 15 -4.53 -13.72 2.50
CA ILE A 15 -3.38 -13.47 3.37
C ILE A 15 -3.79 -13.57 4.83
N GLN A 16 -2.89 -14.09 5.65
CA GLN A 16 -3.03 -14.09 7.10
C GLN A 16 -2.49 -12.79 7.68
N ALA A 17 -3.04 -12.32 8.80
CA ALA A 17 -2.63 -11.06 9.42
C ALA A 17 -1.12 -11.01 9.75
N TYR A 18 -0.54 -12.14 10.18
CA TYR A 18 0.89 -12.24 10.47
C TYR A 18 1.79 -12.20 9.22
N ASP A 19 1.24 -12.36 8.01
CA ASP A 19 1.97 -12.27 6.75
C ASP A 19 1.97 -10.84 6.17
N ILE A 20 1.22 -9.88 6.76
CA ILE A 20 1.21 -8.47 6.33
C ILE A 20 2.60 -7.82 6.31
N PRO A 21 3.50 -8.05 7.29
CA PRO A 21 4.87 -7.52 7.22
C PRO A 21 5.64 -8.02 5.99
N LYS A 22 5.41 -9.27 5.56
CA LYS A 22 6.03 -9.85 4.36
C LYS A 22 5.48 -9.21 3.10
N PHE A 23 4.15 -9.07 3.02
CA PHE A 23 3.50 -8.34 1.92
C PHE A 23 4.03 -6.90 1.80
N ARG A 24 4.18 -6.20 2.93
CA ARG A 24 4.78 -4.86 2.96
C ARG A 24 6.21 -4.85 2.41
N ALA A 25 7.08 -5.73 2.92
CA ALA A 25 8.47 -5.81 2.47
C ALA A 25 8.57 -6.01 0.96
N ALA A 26 7.68 -6.85 0.44
CA ALA A 26 7.67 -7.23 -0.95
C ALA A 26 7.15 -6.14 -1.89
N VAL A 27 6.14 -5.37 -1.48
CA VAL A 27 5.71 -4.15 -2.17
C VAL A 27 6.83 -3.10 -2.20
N ILE A 28 7.56 -2.92 -1.08
CA ILE A 28 8.69 -1.98 -1.01
C ILE A 28 9.78 -2.36 -2.01
N GLU A 29 10.10 -3.65 -2.10
CA GLU A 29 11.09 -4.16 -3.05
C GLU A 29 10.65 -3.93 -4.50
N LYS A 30 9.40 -4.25 -4.84
CA LYS A 30 8.88 -4.09 -6.22
C LYS A 30 8.72 -2.66 -6.67
N THR A 31 8.43 -1.75 -5.74
CA THR A 31 8.41 -0.32 -6.01
C THR A 31 9.82 0.26 -6.10
N LYS A 32 10.89 -0.56 -6.02
CA LYS A 32 12.31 -0.16 -6.09
C LYS A 32 12.65 0.98 -5.13
N ARG A 33 11.90 1.12 -4.03
CA ARG A 33 12.01 2.23 -3.08
C ARG A 33 11.89 3.63 -3.75
N GLU A 34 11.20 3.73 -4.87
CA GLU A 34 11.03 4.99 -5.65
C GLU A 34 10.33 6.10 -4.85
N SER A 35 9.50 5.72 -3.87
CA SER A 35 8.88 6.67 -2.93
C SER A 35 9.07 6.22 -1.49
N THR A 36 9.48 7.17 -0.64
CA THR A 36 9.57 6.96 0.81
C THR A 36 8.20 6.65 1.43
N LEU A 37 7.08 6.93 0.76
CA LEU A 37 5.73 6.65 1.29
C LEU A 37 5.47 5.14 1.46
N PHE A 38 6.13 4.28 0.69
CA PHE A 38 6.01 2.82 0.81
C PHE A 38 6.78 2.26 2.02
N HIS A 39 7.93 2.86 2.34
CA HIS A 39 8.88 2.29 3.30
C HIS A 39 9.14 3.13 4.55
N ASN A 40 8.72 4.41 4.59
CA ASN A 40 8.85 5.36 5.71
C ASN A 40 10.25 5.44 6.36
N HIS A 41 11.30 5.11 5.62
CA HIS A 41 12.70 5.20 6.07
C HIS A 41 13.45 6.12 5.10
N ILE A 42 14.47 6.83 5.58
CA ILE A 42 15.36 7.67 4.76
C ILE A 42 16.54 6.82 4.26
N ASP A 43 17.06 5.97 5.13
CA ASP A 43 18.10 4.98 4.90
C ASP A 43 17.90 3.81 5.88
N ASP A 44 18.79 2.82 5.90
CA ASP A 44 18.65 1.64 6.77
C ASP A 44 18.70 1.97 8.28
N ASN A 45 19.15 3.17 8.66
CA ASN A 45 19.38 3.58 10.04
C ASN A 45 18.47 4.73 10.51
N SER A 46 17.67 5.34 9.63
CA SER A 46 16.90 6.55 9.91
C SER A 46 15.43 6.39 9.54
N PHE A 47 14.55 6.53 10.54
CA PHE A 47 13.10 6.39 10.39
C PHE A 47 12.42 7.75 10.17
N ILE A 48 11.40 7.78 9.32
CA ILE A 48 10.53 8.96 9.14
C ILE A 48 9.35 8.83 10.10
N TYR A 49 9.31 9.70 11.10
CA TYR A 49 8.18 9.81 12.02
C TYR A 49 7.07 10.65 11.40
N ARG A 50 6.25 10.02 10.55
CA ARG A 50 5.04 10.61 9.98
C ARG A 50 3.89 9.62 9.99
N TYR A 51 2.68 10.12 9.85
CA TYR A 51 1.52 9.27 9.63
C TYR A 51 1.67 8.51 8.29
N PRO A 52 1.56 7.16 8.28
CA PRO A 52 1.75 6.37 7.07
C PRO A 52 0.58 6.60 6.11
N LEU A 53 0.88 7.25 4.98
CA LEU A 53 -0.08 7.49 3.91
C LEU A 53 -0.35 6.25 3.07
N ILE A 54 0.55 5.27 3.10
CA ILE A 54 0.34 3.91 2.58
C ILE A 54 0.23 2.96 3.77
N GLN A 55 -0.89 2.25 3.83
CA GLN A 55 -1.18 1.31 4.91
C GLN A 55 -1.47 -0.07 4.31
N TYR A 56 -0.90 -1.10 4.93
CA TYR A 56 -1.06 -2.49 4.54
C TYR A 56 -2.03 -3.16 5.50
N LYS A 57 -3.09 -3.79 4.97
CA LYS A 57 -4.19 -4.33 5.78
C LYS A 57 -4.66 -5.68 5.23
N VAL A 58 -5.29 -6.46 6.11
CA VAL A 58 -6.17 -7.56 5.69
C VAL A 58 -7.59 -7.00 5.55
N THR A 59 -8.19 -7.17 4.38
CA THR A 59 -9.61 -6.88 4.14
C THR A 59 -10.27 -8.16 3.65
N ASP A 60 -11.28 -8.67 4.35
CA ASP A 60 -11.98 -9.90 3.95
C ASP A 60 -11.06 -11.08 3.66
N LYS A 61 -10.05 -11.28 4.52
CA LYS A 61 -8.97 -12.29 4.41
C LYS A 61 -8.05 -12.11 3.20
N LYS A 62 -8.15 -11.02 2.46
CA LYS A 62 -7.30 -10.69 1.32
C LYS A 62 -6.30 -9.60 1.67
N ALA A 63 -5.17 -9.59 0.95
CA ALA A 63 -4.21 -8.50 1.05
C ALA A 63 -4.83 -7.21 0.51
N SER A 64 -4.57 -6.09 1.17
CA SER A 64 -5.10 -4.80 0.73
C SER A 64 -4.17 -3.65 1.10
N MET A 65 -4.26 -2.59 0.31
CA MET A 65 -3.52 -1.35 0.50
C MET A 65 -4.47 -0.17 0.55
N VAL A 66 -4.27 0.71 1.52
CA VAL A 66 -4.95 2.01 1.61
C VAL A 66 -3.92 3.10 1.36
N CYS A 67 -4.20 3.97 0.38
CA CYS A 67 -3.39 5.12 0.04
C CYS A 67 -4.18 6.40 0.29
N LEU A 68 -3.54 7.39 0.91
CA LEU A 68 -4.14 8.66 1.30
C LEU A 68 -3.42 9.84 0.63
N ALA A 69 -4.17 10.87 0.27
CA ALA A 69 -3.65 12.14 -0.23
C ALA A 69 -2.67 12.00 -1.41
N GLU A 70 -1.39 12.33 -1.24
CA GLU A 70 -0.35 12.18 -2.27
C GLU A 70 -0.02 10.71 -2.59
N ALA A 71 -0.20 9.80 -1.63
CA ALA A 71 0.07 8.38 -1.86
C ALA A 71 -0.88 7.74 -2.90
N THR A 72 -2.05 8.36 -3.16
CA THR A 72 -2.94 7.89 -4.23
C THR A 72 -2.34 8.06 -5.62
N GLU A 73 -1.32 8.91 -5.78
CA GLU A 73 -0.59 9.09 -7.04
C GLU A 73 0.62 8.16 -7.11
N ASP A 74 1.37 8.02 -6.01
CA ASP A 74 2.57 7.16 -5.93
C ASP A 74 2.28 5.68 -6.14
N ILE A 75 1.03 5.26 -5.95
CA ILE A 75 0.61 3.87 -6.19
C ILE A 75 0.93 3.40 -7.62
N HIS A 76 1.09 4.32 -8.58
CA HIS A 76 1.48 3.98 -9.94
C HIS A 76 2.82 3.21 -10.00
N TYR A 77 3.74 3.42 -9.06
CA TYR A 77 5.04 2.72 -9.04
C TYR A 77 4.84 1.21 -8.87
N LEU A 78 3.82 0.84 -8.09
CA LEU A 78 3.42 -0.54 -7.91
C LEU A 78 2.62 -1.04 -9.12
N LEU A 79 1.62 -0.29 -9.58
CA LEU A 79 0.71 -0.73 -10.67
C LEU A 79 1.40 -0.87 -12.04
N LYS A 80 2.56 -0.23 -12.24
CA LYS A 80 3.39 -0.42 -13.45
C LYS A 80 4.07 -1.79 -13.50
N GLN A 81 4.15 -2.50 -12.38
CA GLN A 81 4.78 -3.82 -12.33
C GLN A 81 3.78 -4.87 -12.84
N LYS A 82 4.16 -5.60 -13.91
CA LYS A 82 3.28 -6.59 -14.56
C LYS A 82 3.11 -7.89 -13.78
N LYS A 83 3.99 -8.14 -12.80
CA LYS A 83 4.00 -9.31 -11.92
C LYS A 83 4.56 -8.92 -10.56
N PHE A 84 3.95 -9.42 -9.49
CA PHE A 84 4.32 -9.11 -8.12
C PHE A 84 5.06 -10.31 -7.50
N ASP A 85 6.37 -10.40 -7.69
CA ASP A 85 7.18 -11.36 -6.92
C ASP A 85 7.34 -10.83 -5.51
N PHE A 86 6.82 -11.57 -4.53
CA PHE A 86 7.04 -11.27 -3.13
C PHE A 86 8.03 -12.27 -2.55
N GLN A 87 9.27 -11.83 -2.29
CA GLN A 87 10.33 -12.73 -1.84
C GLN A 87 9.90 -13.54 -0.60
N ASN A 88 10.22 -14.84 -0.65
CA ASN A 88 9.98 -15.89 0.37
C ASN A 88 8.70 -16.73 0.28
N LYS A 89 7.91 -16.65 -0.80
CA LYS A 89 7.06 -17.75 -1.29
C LYS A 89 7.11 -17.75 -2.81
N GLU A 90 6.77 -18.87 -3.44
CA GLU A 90 6.66 -19.01 -4.90
C GLU A 90 6.00 -17.78 -5.54
N THR A 91 6.37 -17.42 -6.77
CA THR A 91 5.76 -16.30 -7.49
C THR A 91 4.24 -16.42 -7.42
N LEU A 92 3.63 -15.52 -6.67
CA LEU A 92 2.18 -15.41 -6.56
C LEU A 92 1.77 -14.37 -7.61
N ASP A 93 0.94 -14.80 -8.56
CA ASP A 93 0.28 -13.87 -9.48
C ASP A 93 -0.78 -13.10 -8.68
N TYR A 94 -0.39 -11.98 -8.07
CA TYR A 94 -1.35 -11.12 -7.38
C TYR A 94 -2.17 -10.34 -8.40
N GLU A 95 -3.45 -10.66 -8.52
CA GLU A 95 -4.40 -9.90 -9.32
C GLU A 95 -5.12 -8.86 -8.44
N ILE A 96 -5.56 -7.77 -9.07
CA ILE A 96 -6.36 -6.78 -8.38
C ILE A 96 -7.82 -7.24 -8.45
N ASP A 97 -8.39 -7.53 -7.28
CA ASP A 97 -9.78 -7.96 -7.13
C ASP A 97 -10.73 -6.76 -7.11
N ASP A 98 -10.34 -5.67 -6.44
CA ASP A 98 -11.17 -4.47 -6.31
C ASP A 98 -10.32 -3.20 -6.13
N VAL A 99 -10.84 -2.08 -6.64
CA VAL A 99 -10.24 -0.75 -6.50
C VAL A 99 -11.33 0.29 -6.21
N ARG A 100 -11.18 0.99 -5.08
CA ARG A 100 -12.12 2.04 -4.65
C ARG A 100 -11.39 3.36 -4.48
N LEU A 101 -11.70 4.34 -5.33
CA LEU A 101 -11.25 5.72 -5.18
C LEU A 101 -12.40 6.58 -4.61
N LYS A 102 -12.11 7.30 -3.52
CA LYS A 102 -13.03 8.21 -2.86
C LYS A 102 -12.37 9.56 -2.61
N TYR A 103 -13.20 10.58 -2.47
CA TYR A 103 -12.81 11.93 -2.08
C TYR A 103 -13.60 12.30 -0.84
N GLU A 104 -12.98 12.13 0.33
CA GLU A 104 -13.63 12.40 1.61
C GLU A 104 -13.50 13.88 1.97
N LYS A 105 -14.58 14.48 2.45
CA LYS A 105 -14.53 15.80 3.08
C LYS A 105 -14.04 15.59 4.51
N ASN A 106 -13.04 16.34 4.96
CA ASN A 106 -12.77 16.43 6.40
C ASN A 106 -14.02 17.02 7.07
N SER A 107 -14.80 16.18 7.73
CA SER A 107 -15.79 16.65 8.71
C SER A 107 -14.99 17.07 9.93
N ASP A 108 -14.97 18.37 10.22
CA ASP A 108 -14.33 18.91 11.41
C ASP A 108 -14.77 18.10 12.64
N LEU A 109 -13.79 17.58 13.38
CA LEU A 109 -13.97 17.25 14.79
C LEU A 109 -14.25 18.59 15.48
N GLY A 110 -15.54 18.87 15.70
CA GLY A 110 -16.00 19.94 16.56
C GLY A 110 -15.66 19.68 18.02
#